data_AF-A0A2J6SIX8-F1
#
_entry.id   AF-A0A2J6SIX8-F1
#
_cell.length_a   1.000
_cell.length_b   1.000
_cell.length_c   1.000
_cell.angle_alpha   90.00
_cell.angle_beta   90.00
_cell.angle_gamma   90.00
#
_symmetry.space_group_name_H-M   'P 1'
#
loop_
_entity.id
_entity.type
_entity.pdbx_description
1 polymer ?
#
loop_
_entity_poly.entity_id
_entity_poly.type
_entity_poly.pdbx_seq_one_letter_code
_entity_poly.pdbx_strand_id
1 'polypeptide(L)'
;MRRFSSASPVETGSGHLNGALTRLASSEVNTSAMHSVESLNPKRSRLTLNMRNSARNLLQRRPKSSTSSSTSITTELPAISPPPLAPGDQPTPIPLGQKVSAKEIRDLNELIRKRYALDVEIWSKRDCRPRDRKVIEDKMRRSDATLTKIMSTVRSWDRLEVWESDADWQRMRAIRDRLEGEGGKRIWKGNPPWDP
;
A
#
# COMPACT_ATOMS: atom_id res chain seq x y z
N MET A 1 -76.73 14.66 3.37
CA MET A 1 -76.45 16.09 3.12
C MET A 1 -74.93 16.28 3.22
N ARG A 2 -74.20 16.96 2.33
CA ARG A 2 -74.54 17.75 1.11
C ARG A 2 -73.63 17.33 -0.06
N ARG A 3 -74.04 17.63 -1.30
CA ARG A 3 -73.19 17.57 -2.52
C ARG A 3 -72.50 18.92 -2.75
N PHE A 4 -71.42 18.95 -3.53
CA PHE A 4 -71.02 19.86 -4.65
C PHE A 4 -69.61 19.37 -5.09
N SER A 5 -69.28 19.04 -6.36
CA SER A 5 -69.14 19.89 -7.56
C SER A 5 -68.12 21.03 -7.36
N SER A 6 -67.20 21.36 -8.28
CA SER A 6 -67.13 21.08 -9.74
C SER A 6 -65.75 21.37 -10.38
N ALA A 7 -65.52 20.78 -11.56
CA ALA A 7 -64.82 21.31 -12.75
C ALA A 7 -63.30 21.60 -12.77
N SER A 8 -62.68 21.12 -13.85
CA SER A 8 -61.38 21.49 -14.47
C SER A 8 -61.57 22.73 -15.41
N PRO A 9 -60.75 23.02 -16.46
CA PRO A 9 -59.37 22.61 -16.85
C PRO A 9 -58.47 23.77 -17.40
N VAL A 10 -57.35 23.41 -18.06
CA VAL A 10 -56.55 24.15 -19.08
C VAL A 10 -55.71 25.36 -18.67
N GLU A 11 -54.42 25.33 -19.01
CA GLU A 11 -53.72 26.41 -19.73
C GLU A 11 -52.57 25.82 -20.57
N THR A 12 -52.15 26.55 -21.62
CA THR A 12 -51.38 26.03 -22.76
C THR A 12 -50.11 26.83 -23.00
N GLY A 13 -48.98 26.16 -23.30
CA GLY A 13 -47.75 26.79 -23.80
C GLY A 13 -46.80 25.69 -24.27
N SER A 14 -46.56 25.42 -25.55
CA SER A 14 -46.36 26.31 -26.71
C SER A 14 -45.09 27.16 -26.59
N GLY A 15 -43.95 26.51 -26.84
CA GLY A 15 -42.64 27.12 -27.05
C GLY A 15 -42.01 26.48 -28.28
N HIS A 16 -41.64 27.29 -29.27
CA HIS A 16 -41.48 26.88 -30.66
C HIS A 16 -40.02 27.05 -31.14
N LEU A 17 -39.54 26.10 -31.97
CA LEU A 17 -38.52 26.25 -33.03
C LEU A 17 -36.99 26.30 -32.74
N ASN A 18 -36.33 25.33 -33.43
CA ASN A 18 -35.22 25.48 -34.38
C ASN A 18 -33.76 25.73 -33.94
N GLY A 19 -32.87 24.86 -34.44
CA GLY A 19 -31.41 25.02 -34.40
C GLY A 19 -30.65 23.87 -35.12
N ALA A 20 -30.32 24.11 -36.39
CA ALA A 20 -29.35 23.48 -37.32
C ALA A 20 -28.25 22.54 -36.72
N LEU A 21 -27.85 21.41 -37.36
CA LEU A 21 -26.98 21.29 -38.57
C LEU A 21 -25.68 22.14 -38.44
N THR A 22 -24.44 21.69 -38.66
CA THR A 22 -23.90 20.56 -39.47
C THR A 22 -22.37 20.31 -39.24
N ARG A 23 -21.90 19.08 -39.52
CA ARG A 23 -20.62 18.65 -40.20
C ARG A 23 -19.17 19.00 -39.71
N LEU A 24 -18.37 17.91 -39.64
CA LEU A 24 -17.05 17.61 -40.28
C LEU A 24 -15.80 18.51 -40.15
N ALA A 25 -14.72 17.92 -39.58
CA ALA A 25 -13.31 17.79 -40.08
C ALA A 25 -12.41 17.32 -38.88
N SER A 26 -11.46 16.37 -38.90
CA SER A 26 -10.55 15.72 -39.88
C SER A 26 -9.24 16.47 -40.20
N SER A 27 -8.13 15.71 -40.32
CA SER A 27 -6.68 16.07 -40.41
C SER A 27 -6.07 16.62 -39.09
N GLU A 28 -4.94 16.11 -38.56
CA GLU A 28 -3.58 15.92 -39.13
C GLU A 28 -2.96 17.28 -39.51
N VAL A 29 -1.70 17.64 -39.23
CA VAL A 29 -0.44 16.92 -38.96
C VAL A 29 0.21 17.45 -37.64
N ASN A 30 1.45 17.18 -37.18
CA ASN A 30 2.67 16.63 -37.80
C ASN A 30 3.59 15.89 -36.80
N THR A 31 4.71 15.37 -37.29
CA THR A 31 5.85 14.76 -36.56
C THR A 31 7.14 15.59 -36.71
N SER A 32 8.26 15.06 -36.17
CA SER A 32 9.67 15.49 -36.28
C SER A 32 10.16 16.41 -35.14
N ALA A 33 11.00 16.00 -34.18
CA ALA A 33 12.27 15.25 -34.19
C ALA A 33 13.49 16.08 -34.65
N MET A 34 14.34 16.48 -33.71
CA MET A 34 15.71 16.98 -33.93
C MET A 34 16.59 16.64 -32.70
N HIS A 35 17.72 15.96 -32.97
CA HIS A 35 19.01 15.86 -32.27
C HIS A 35 19.06 15.91 -30.71
N SER A 36 19.54 14.90 -29.98
CA SER A 36 20.78 14.10 -30.09
C SER A 36 22.07 14.91 -29.84
N VAL A 37 22.58 14.86 -28.60
CA VAL A 37 23.96 15.23 -28.23
C VAL A 37 24.57 14.16 -27.30
N GLU A 38 25.22 13.24 -27.98
CA GLU A 38 26.38 12.41 -27.65
C GLU A 38 27.18 12.62 -26.32
N SER A 39 27.35 11.50 -25.60
CA SER A 39 28.57 10.99 -24.93
C SER A 39 29.37 11.83 -23.90
N LEU A 40 29.62 11.25 -22.70
CA LEU A 40 30.98 10.81 -22.27
C LEU A 40 31.06 10.27 -20.82
N ASN A 41 30.81 8.96 -20.66
CA ASN A 41 31.64 7.97 -19.90
C ASN A 41 31.98 8.24 -18.38
N PRO A 42 32.75 7.38 -17.65
CA PRO A 42 32.19 6.80 -16.41
C PRO A 42 33.05 6.97 -15.15
N LYS A 43 32.41 6.93 -13.96
CA LYS A 43 33.12 6.66 -12.68
C LYS A 43 32.53 5.47 -11.93
N ARG A 44 32.97 4.28 -12.34
CA ARG A 44 32.91 3.06 -11.53
C ARG A 44 33.77 3.24 -10.27
N SER A 45 33.16 3.57 -9.14
CA SER A 45 33.80 3.37 -7.84
C SER A 45 33.67 1.90 -7.42
N ARG A 46 34.59 1.06 -7.91
CA ARG A 46 34.88 -0.24 -7.29
C ARG A 46 35.39 0.03 -5.87
N LEU A 47 34.64 -0.36 -4.85
CA LEU A 47 35.23 -0.64 -3.54
C LEU A 47 35.48 -2.15 -3.44
N THR A 48 36.74 -2.50 -3.21
CA THR A 48 37.26 -3.86 -3.29
C THR A 48 36.98 -4.65 -2.03
N LEU A 49 36.69 -5.93 -2.23
CA LEU A 49 36.48 -6.93 -1.18
C LEU A 49 37.79 -7.19 -0.41
N ASN A 50 37.94 -6.63 0.79
CA ASN A 50 39.04 -6.99 1.69
C ASN A 50 38.70 -8.26 2.50
N MET A 51 39.10 -9.41 1.97
CA MET A 51 39.34 -10.61 2.79
C MET A 51 40.71 -10.53 3.47
N ARG A 52 40.90 -11.36 4.53
CA ARG A 52 42.08 -11.53 5.42
C ARG A 52 42.03 -10.60 6.65
N ASN A 53 42.21 -11.05 7.89
CA ASN A 53 42.56 -12.37 8.45
C ASN A 53 41.97 -12.52 9.87
N SER A 54 41.63 -13.74 10.31
CA SER A 54 42.23 -14.36 11.51
C SER A 54 41.68 -15.78 11.76
N ALA A 55 42.28 -16.78 11.11
CA ALA A 55 42.00 -18.18 11.39
C ALA A 55 43.00 -18.70 12.46
N ARG A 56 42.71 -18.47 13.75
CA ARG A 56 43.44 -19.08 14.88
C ARG A 56 42.53 -19.34 16.08
N ASN A 57 41.96 -20.55 16.12
CA ASN A 57 41.83 -21.32 17.37
C ASN A 57 41.43 -22.77 17.03
N LEU A 58 42.44 -23.56 16.66
CA LEU A 58 42.29 -25.01 16.48
C LEU A 58 43.01 -25.71 17.63
N LEU A 59 42.41 -25.65 18.83
CA LEU A 59 42.80 -26.53 19.94
C LEU A 59 41.71 -27.54 20.24
N GLN A 60 42.14 -28.79 20.21
CA GLN A 60 41.39 -30.01 20.46
C GLN A 60 40.60 -29.97 21.77
N ARG A 61 39.36 -30.47 21.75
CA ARG A 61 38.86 -31.34 22.82
C ARG A 61 37.73 -32.25 22.34
N ARG A 62 37.94 -33.56 22.49
CA ARG A 62 36.98 -34.62 22.16
C ARG A 62 35.81 -34.65 23.17
N PRO A 63 34.66 -35.28 22.83
CA PRO A 63 33.41 -35.12 23.56
C PRO A 63 33.37 -35.95 24.86
N LYS A 64 32.48 -35.54 25.77
CA LYS A 64 31.93 -36.41 26.81
C LYS A 64 30.41 -36.37 26.73
N SER A 65 29.81 -37.56 26.71
CA SER A 65 28.37 -37.80 26.70
C SER A 65 27.79 -37.80 28.11
N SER A 66 26.77 -36.98 28.34
CA SER A 66 25.77 -37.14 29.41
C SER A 66 24.52 -36.36 28.99
N THR A 67 23.51 -37.02 28.44
CA THR A 67 22.36 -37.57 29.19
C THR A 67 21.40 -36.47 29.64
N SER A 68 20.32 -36.34 28.86
CA SER A 68 18.96 -35.99 29.28
C SER A 68 18.71 -34.66 30.02
N SER A 69 18.23 -33.68 29.26
CA SER A 69 17.03 -32.90 29.61
C SER A 69 16.43 -32.30 28.35
N SER A 70 15.46 -32.98 27.74
CA SER A 70 14.67 -32.43 26.64
C SER A 70 13.67 -31.41 27.16
N THR A 71 14.08 -30.15 27.27
CA THR A 71 13.14 -29.04 27.13
C THR A 71 13.14 -28.61 25.68
N SER A 72 12.11 -29.04 24.94
CA SER A 72 11.81 -28.54 23.61
C SER A 72 11.41 -27.07 23.71
N ILE A 73 12.40 -26.18 23.76
CA ILE A 73 12.18 -24.75 23.49
C ILE A 73 11.96 -24.65 21.98
N THR A 74 10.73 -24.96 21.58
CA THR A 74 10.19 -24.54 20.30
C THR A 74 10.11 -23.03 20.38
N THR A 75 11.20 -22.36 20.00
CA THR A 75 11.15 -20.95 19.59
C THR A 75 10.36 -20.91 18.29
N GLU A 76 9.03 -20.98 18.41
CA GLU A 76 8.15 -20.47 17.37
C GLU A 76 8.61 -19.04 17.11
N LEU A 77 9.22 -18.82 15.95
CA LEU A 77 9.25 -17.50 15.35
C LEU A 77 7.78 -17.08 15.28
N PRO A 78 7.36 -16.02 16.00
CA PRO A 78 5.98 -15.60 15.91
C PRO A 78 5.74 -15.20 14.46
N ALA A 79 4.85 -15.92 13.78
CA ALA A 79 4.22 -15.39 12.59
C ALA A 79 3.48 -14.13 13.05
N ILE A 80 4.10 -12.96 12.84
CA ILE A 80 3.55 -11.67 13.27
C ILE A 80 2.35 -11.35 12.38
N SER A 81 1.25 -12.03 12.63
CA SER A 81 -0.06 -11.64 12.12
C SER A 81 -0.29 -10.20 12.58
N PRO A 82 -0.57 -9.26 11.66
CA PRO A 82 -0.77 -7.88 12.04
C PRO A 82 -1.97 -7.80 13.00
N PRO A 83 -1.93 -6.89 14.00
CA PRO A 83 -2.91 -6.85 15.07
C PRO A 83 -4.34 -6.69 14.51
N PRO A 84 -5.36 -7.36 15.08
CA PRO A 84 -6.73 -7.25 14.58
C PRO A 84 -7.20 -5.80 14.49
N LEU A 85 -7.72 -5.40 13.32
CA LEU A 85 -8.35 -4.10 13.15
C LEU A 85 -9.63 -4.03 13.99
N ALA A 86 -9.86 -2.86 14.60
CA ALA A 86 -11.14 -2.56 15.24
C ALA A 86 -12.28 -2.72 14.21
N PRO A 87 -13.50 -3.14 14.62
CA PRO A 87 -14.59 -3.44 13.68
C PRO A 87 -14.91 -2.32 12.67
N GLY A 88 -14.85 -1.06 13.11
CA GLY A 88 -15.07 0.11 12.23
C GLY A 88 -13.88 0.50 11.33
N ASP A 89 -12.71 -0.12 11.53
CA ASP A 89 -11.51 0.08 10.71
C ASP A 89 -11.30 -1.01 9.66
N GLN A 90 -12.08 -2.09 9.71
CA GLN A 90 -12.06 -3.13 8.68
C GLN A 90 -12.58 -2.55 7.35
N PRO A 91 -11.92 -2.83 6.21
CA PRO A 91 -12.44 -2.42 4.91
C PRO A 91 -13.75 -3.14 4.63
N THR A 92 -14.76 -2.41 4.14
CA THR A 92 -16.02 -3.01 3.72
C THR A 92 -15.74 -4.08 2.66
N PRO A 93 -16.18 -5.34 2.84
CA PRO A 93 -16.01 -6.36 1.84
C PRO A 93 -16.84 -6.01 0.60
N ILE A 94 -16.23 -6.13 -0.59
CA ILE A 94 -16.92 -5.88 -1.86
C ILE A 94 -17.99 -6.97 -2.07
N PRO A 95 -19.27 -6.62 -2.28
CA PRO A 95 -20.32 -7.60 -2.59
C PRO A 95 -20.01 -8.41 -3.85
N LEU A 96 -20.50 -9.66 -3.90
CA LEU A 96 -20.36 -10.50 -5.09
C LEU A 96 -20.99 -9.82 -6.32
N GLY A 97 -20.26 -9.82 -7.44
CA GLY A 97 -20.65 -9.15 -8.68
C GLY A 97 -20.33 -7.64 -8.75
N GLN A 98 -19.90 -7.01 -7.66
CA GLN A 98 -19.44 -5.61 -7.69
C GLN A 98 -17.94 -5.52 -8.00
N LYS A 99 -17.55 -4.50 -8.79
CA LYS A 99 -16.16 -4.19 -9.12
C LYS A 99 -15.57 -3.15 -8.17
N VAL A 100 -14.25 -3.18 -7.97
CA VAL A 100 -13.50 -2.13 -7.26
C VAL A 100 -13.70 -0.80 -7.99
N SER A 101 -14.26 0.20 -7.30
CA SER A 101 -14.48 1.52 -7.89
C SER A 101 -13.20 2.36 -7.95
N ALA A 102 -13.14 3.29 -8.91
CA ALA A 102 -12.07 4.27 -8.98
C ALA A 102 -11.95 5.15 -7.71
N LYS A 103 -13.03 5.28 -6.92
CA LYS A 103 -12.99 5.96 -5.62
C LYS A 103 -12.19 5.13 -4.59
N GLU A 104 -12.48 3.84 -4.47
CA GLU A 104 -11.79 2.95 -3.54
C GLU A 104 -10.28 2.87 -3.85
N ILE A 105 -9.89 2.83 -5.13
CA ILE A 105 -8.48 2.89 -5.55
C ILE A 105 -7.83 4.21 -5.10
N ARG A 106 -8.53 5.35 -5.19
CA ARG A 106 -8.03 6.64 -4.68
C ARG A 106 -7.88 6.63 -3.16
N ASP A 107 -8.85 6.07 -2.46
CA ASP A 107 -8.83 5.95 -0.99
C ASP A 107 -7.66 5.06 -0.51
N LEU A 108 -7.38 3.95 -1.19
CA LEU A 108 -6.20 3.11 -0.92
C LEU A 108 -4.89 3.85 -1.18
N ASN A 109 -4.78 4.56 -2.30
CA ASN A 109 -3.59 5.39 -2.59
C ASN A 109 -3.36 6.47 -1.54
N GLU A 110 -4.44 7.06 -1.01
CA GLU A 110 -4.37 8.06 0.04
C GLU A 110 -3.96 7.45 1.40
N LEU A 111 -4.40 6.23 1.72
CA LEU A 111 -3.88 5.48 2.88
C LEU A 111 -2.36 5.20 2.73
N ILE A 112 -1.90 4.81 1.54
CA ILE A 112 -0.47 4.56 1.27
C ILE A 112 0.36 5.85 1.47
N ARG A 113 -0.12 7.00 0.98
CA ARG A 113 0.52 8.31 1.19
C ARG A 113 0.58 8.69 2.67
N LYS A 114 -0.53 8.53 3.41
CA LYS A 114 -0.59 8.80 4.86
C LYS A 114 0.39 7.93 5.64
N ARG A 115 0.49 6.63 5.32
CA ARG A 115 1.50 5.74 5.91
C ARG A 115 2.92 6.21 5.62
N TYR A 116 3.21 6.57 4.36
CA TYR A 116 4.54 7.06 3.98
C TYR A 116 4.91 8.37 4.70
N ALA A 117 3.98 9.31 4.84
CA ALA A 117 4.20 10.54 5.60
C ALA A 117 4.54 10.25 7.07
N LEU A 118 3.81 9.33 7.72
CA LEU A 118 4.12 8.89 9.08
C LEU A 118 5.50 8.23 9.18
N ASP A 119 5.85 7.33 8.25
CA ASP A 119 7.17 6.67 8.21
C ASP A 119 8.32 7.69 8.09
N VAL A 120 8.17 8.70 7.23
CA VAL A 120 9.16 9.80 7.09
C VAL A 120 9.25 10.63 8.36
N GLU A 121 8.13 10.96 8.99
CA GLU A 121 8.11 11.70 10.26
C GLU A 121 8.81 10.92 11.39
N ILE A 122 8.53 9.61 11.51
CA ILE A 122 9.16 8.71 12.49
C ILE A 122 10.68 8.65 12.25
N TRP A 123 11.10 8.43 11.00
CA TRP A 123 12.51 8.30 10.63
C TRP A 123 13.31 9.60 10.78
N SER A 124 12.69 10.75 10.52
CA SER A 124 13.29 12.08 10.76
C SER A 124 13.53 12.36 12.25
N LYS A 125 12.84 11.62 13.13
CA LYS A 125 12.90 11.73 14.59
C LYS A 125 13.67 10.59 15.27
N ARG A 126 14.49 9.83 14.51
CA ARG A 126 15.31 8.73 15.07
C ARG A 126 16.20 9.18 16.24
N ASP A 127 16.80 10.37 16.14
CA ASP A 127 17.72 10.94 17.13
C ASP A 127 16.97 11.74 18.24
N CYS A 128 15.74 11.33 18.57
CA CYS A 128 14.90 12.05 19.54
C CYS A 128 15.34 11.87 21.00
N ARG A 129 15.04 12.87 21.83
CA ARG A 129 15.25 12.77 23.28
C ARG A 129 14.23 11.79 23.89
N PRO A 130 14.56 11.09 25.00
CA PRO A 130 13.64 10.15 25.65
C PRO A 130 12.25 10.72 25.99
N ARG A 131 12.16 12.04 26.24
CA ARG A 131 10.90 12.76 26.52
C ARG A 131 9.95 12.79 25.31
N ASP A 132 10.50 12.82 24.10
CA ASP A 132 9.74 12.93 22.85
C ASP A 132 9.31 11.55 22.30
N ARG A 133 9.93 10.46 22.78
CA ARG A 133 9.67 9.08 22.32
C ARG A 133 8.19 8.71 22.36
N LYS A 134 7.48 9.08 23.44
CA LYS A 134 6.03 8.84 23.60
C LYS A 134 5.18 9.43 22.46
N VAL A 135 5.58 10.57 21.89
CA VAL A 135 4.88 11.20 20.75
C VAL A 135 5.17 10.42 19.45
N ILE A 136 6.37 9.89 19.31
CA ILE A 136 6.79 9.12 18.14
C ILE A 136 6.21 7.69 18.19
N GLU A 137 6.15 7.05 19.36
CA GLU A 137 5.47 5.79 19.61
C GLU A 137 3.99 5.82 19.19
N ASP A 138 3.31 6.95 19.40
CA ASP A 138 1.94 7.13 18.92
C ASP A 138 1.86 7.24 17.39
N LYS A 139 2.82 7.92 16.74
CA LYS A 139 2.94 7.92 15.27
C LYS A 139 3.27 6.53 14.71
N MET A 140 4.15 5.79 15.38
CA MET A 140 4.51 4.40 15.06
C MET A 140 3.26 3.50 15.12
N ARG A 141 2.49 3.58 16.22
CA ARG A 141 1.20 2.88 16.36
C ARG A 141 0.25 3.22 15.22
N ARG A 142 0.15 4.50 14.83
CA ARG A 142 -0.70 4.94 13.70
C ARG A 142 -0.19 4.44 12.35
N SER A 143 1.13 4.40 12.11
CA SER A 143 1.68 3.84 10.85
C SER A 143 1.45 2.33 10.76
N ASP A 144 1.66 1.60 11.85
CA ASP A 144 1.44 0.14 11.92
C ASP A 144 -0.05 -0.22 11.75
N ALA A 145 -0.96 0.56 12.34
CA ALA A 145 -2.40 0.44 12.11
C ALA A 145 -2.78 0.74 10.64
N THR A 146 -2.18 1.78 10.05
CA THR A 146 -2.42 2.14 8.64
C THR A 146 -1.88 1.05 7.69
N LEU A 147 -0.71 0.45 7.99
CA LEU A 147 -0.18 -0.72 7.28
C LEU A 147 -1.16 -1.87 7.30
N THR A 148 -1.67 -2.21 8.50
CA THR A 148 -2.62 -3.29 8.68
C THR A 148 -3.88 -3.04 7.85
N LYS A 149 -4.42 -1.81 7.85
CA LYS A 149 -5.57 -1.43 7.05
C LYS A 149 -5.31 -1.59 5.54
N ILE A 150 -4.15 -1.14 5.05
CA ILE A 150 -3.72 -1.33 3.67
C ILE A 150 -3.68 -2.83 3.31
N MET A 151 -3.03 -3.66 4.15
CA MET A 151 -2.94 -5.10 3.92
C MET A 151 -4.31 -5.78 3.90
N SER A 152 -5.22 -5.42 4.82
CA SER A 152 -6.59 -5.95 4.84
C SER A 152 -7.38 -5.56 3.59
N THR A 153 -7.26 -4.32 3.09
CA THR A 153 -7.93 -3.89 1.84
C THR A 153 -7.38 -4.62 0.63
N VAL A 154 -6.04 -4.73 0.54
CA VAL A 154 -5.33 -5.45 -0.51
C VAL A 154 -5.75 -6.93 -0.54
N ARG A 155 -5.91 -7.57 0.63
CA ARG A 155 -6.40 -8.95 0.77
C ARG A 155 -7.87 -9.11 0.41
N SER A 156 -8.75 -8.16 0.74
CA SER A 156 -10.18 -8.27 0.40
C SER A 156 -10.43 -8.11 -1.11
N TRP A 157 -9.50 -7.48 -1.84
CA TRP A 157 -9.56 -7.32 -3.31
C TRP A 157 -8.82 -8.43 -4.09
N ASP A 158 -8.31 -9.46 -3.42
CA ASP A 158 -7.50 -10.54 -3.99
C ASP A 158 -8.37 -11.62 -4.68
N ARG A 159 -9.24 -11.18 -5.60
CA ARG A 159 -10.13 -12.03 -6.40
C ARG A 159 -10.24 -11.43 -7.79
N LEU A 160 -10.00 -12.22 -8.85
CA LEU A 160 -10.11 -11.73 -10.23
C LEU A 160 -11.50 -11.13 -10.53
N GLU A 161 -12.55 -11.68 -9.91
CA GLU A 161 -13.94 -11.25 -10.06
C GLU A 161 -14.20 -9.78 -9.69
N VAL A 162 -13.44 -9.17 -8.78
CA VAL A 162 -13.66 -7.76 -8.39
C VAL A 162 -12.97 -6.75 -9.31
N TRP A 163 -12.15 -7.21 -10.26
CA TRP A 163 -11.43 -6.35 -11.22
C TRP A 163 -12.09 -6.35 -12.59
N GLU A 164 -11.99 -5.23 -13.30
CA GLU A 164 -12.47 -5.11 -14.69
C GLU A 164 -11.47 -5.72 -15.69
N SER A 165 -10.18 -5.71 -15.35
CA SER A 165 -9.08 -6.14 -16.20
C SER A 165 -8.11 -7.05 -15.44
N ASP A 166 -7.71 -8.16 -16.06
CA ASP A 166 -6.69 -9.06 -15.52
C ASP A 166 -5.35 -8.34 -15.29
N ALA A 167 -4.99 -7.38 -16.15
CA ALA A 167 -3.78 -6.59 -15.99
C ALA A 167 -3.79 -5.73 -14.71
N ASP A 168 -4.96 -5.26 -14.26
CA ASP A 168 -5.07 -4.50 -13.01
C ASP A 168 -5.10 -5.42 -11.78
N TRP A 169 -5.72 -6.59 -11.88
CA TRP A 169 -5.59 -7.64 -10.85
C TRP A 169 -4.12 -8.08 -10.68
N GLN A 170 -3.37 -8.29 -11.78
CA GLN A 170 -1.94 -8.60 -11.73
C GLN A 170 -1.11 -7.49 -11.07
N ARG A 171 -1.40 -6.21 -11.37
CA ARG A 171 -0.77 -5.06 -10.69
C ARG A 171 -1.06 -5.06 -9.19
N MET A 172 -2.30 -5.33 -8.80
CA MET A 172 -2.70 -5.44 -7.40
C MET A 172 -1.94 -6.58 -6.72
N ARG A 173 -1.91 -7.76 -7.31
CA ARG A 173 -1.19 -8.93 -6.80
C ARG A 173 0.30 -8.62 -6.56
N ALA A 174 0.95 -7.92 -7.50
CA ALA A 174 2.33 -7.46 -7.32
C ALA A 174 2.50 -6.45 -6.15
N ILE A 175 1.46 -5.68 -5.79
CA ILE A 175 1.46 -4.84 -4.59
C ILE A 175 1.32 -5.70 -3.33
N ARG A 176 0.40 -6.68 -3.29
CA ARG A 176 0.26 -7.64 -2.19
C ARG A 176 1.58 -8.37 -1.91
N ASP A 177 2.18 -8.95 -2.94
CA ASP A 177 3.41 -9.74 -2.82
C ASP A 177 4.59 -8.87 -2.33
N ARG A 178 4.61 -7.56 -2.66
CA ARG A 178 5.56 -6.57 -2.11
C ARG A 178 5.26 -6.08 -0.68
N LEU A 179 4.04 -6.28 -0.19
CA LEU A 179 3.66 -5.98 1.20
C LEU A 179 3.92 -7.17 2.12
N GLU A 180 3.78 -8.40 1.61
CA GLU A 180 3.85 -9.65 2.37
C GLU A 180 5.19 -10.39 2.26
N GLY A 181 6.02 -10.10 1.25
CA GLY A 181 7.29 -10.79 1.02
C GLY A 181 8.37 -10.56 2.08
N GLU A 182 9.40 -11.43 2.05
CA GLU A 182 10.56 -11.35 2.95
C GLU A 182 11.33 -10.03 2.79
N GLY A 183 11.72 -9.41 3.90
CA GLY A 183 12.17 -8.01 3.91
C GLY A 183 11.03 -6.98 3.81
N GLY A 184 9.81 -7.40 4.17
CA GLY A 184 8.58 -6.61 4.11
C GLY A 184 8.58 -5.29 4.89
N LYS A 185 7.45 -4.58 4.85
CA LYS A 185 7.34 -3.22 5.42
C LYS A 185 7.66 -3.22 6.91
N ARG A 186 8.63 -2.37 7.31
CA ARG A 186 9.05 -2.20 8.71
C ARG A 186 7.82 -1.93 9.59
N ILE A 187 7.59 -2.85 10.53
CA ILE A 187 6.64 -2.68 11.64
C ILE A 187 7.40 -1.96 12.74
N TRP A 188 6.95 -0.76 13.09
CA TRP A 188 7.68 0.12 13.99
C TRP A 188 7.62 -0.35 15.44
N LYS A 189 6.48 -0.90 15.89
CA LYS A 189 6.28 -1.37 17.28
C LYS A 189 7.37 -2.31 17.80
N GLY A 190 7.97 -3.13 16.93
CA GLY A 190 9.08 -4.03 17.28
C GLY A 190 10.46 -3.56 16.85
N ASN A 191 10.55 -2.49 16.04
CA ASN A 191 11.80 -1.98 15.46
C ASN A 191 11.80 -0.44 15.50
N PRO A 192 11.84 0.19 16.68
CA PRO A 192 11.86 1.64 16.81
C PRO A 192 13.07 2.26 16.08
N PRO A 193 13.03 3.55 15.71
CA PRO A 193 14.10 4.17 14.93
C PRO A 193 15.36 4.50 15.77
N TRP A 194 15.30 4.44 17.10
CA TRP A 194 16.40 4.76 18.02
C TRP A 194 17.16 3.53 18.56
N ASP A 195 16.66 2.31 18.32
CA ASP A 195 17.36 1.06 18.65
C ASP A 195 17.82 0.43 17.31
N PRO A 196 19.14 0.41 17.02
CA PRO A 196 19.69 0.02 15.71
C PRO A 196 19.82 -1.50 15.50
#